data_AF-A0A5B9W268-F1
#
_entry.id   AF-A0A5B9W268-F1
#
_cell.length_a   1.000
_cell.length_b   1.000
_cell.length_c   1.000
_cell.angle_alpha   90.00
_cell.angle_beta   90.00
_cell.angle_gamma   90.00
#
_symmetry.space_group_name_H-M   'P 1'
#
loop_
_entity.id
_entity.type
_entity.pdbx_description
1 polymer ?
#
loop_
_entity_poly.entity_id
_entity_poly.type
_entity_poly.pdbx_seq_one_letter_code
_entity_poly.pdbx_strand_id
1 'polypeptide(L)'
;MYSLLVASGLILAAQVGGEPGSPPKSKAGPPAAKAASEAGAAASDLMKEYLALRVKTPPTAAGQWKLGLWCEQRGLAGAAAVHFAEVVRLDPSREAAHRKLGHRKVGGRWLSPEAIAAAEEQKAADRLWAGRLRRIHKDIHGRNGREKQAAAQAALDAITDPKAVLPLYREFGSEPKDQVMLVQVLGQIDRPMSSKVLAMLAVYGKSPTARQRAAESLRPRSSADFMDLLVGLLVDPIAYEVRRVGGPGSPGAIFVAGERFDTARLYAPPAAPNIPFGPGDIITYDSSGMPVVQHRIGSFSATTSPKGVPGSKTLVAQTTVENSYYETYSVAQIQAEALRGAALAQAQLERDEESLKAVNANIRHFNDTVMNVAKDATGEDHGPAPKEWRKAVNGRRQSPEAPSTPAPKPVVTEVADLDYNPIFGPSGMAAQTVVSTSVYVDT
;
A
#
# COMPACT_ATOMS: atom_id res chain seq x y z
N MET A 1 11.30 -6.33 7.50
CA MET A 1 11.20 -7.40 8.52
C MET A 1 11.74 -6.97 9.89
N TYR A 2 13.02 -6.62 10.00
CA TYR A 2 13.62 -6.18 11.27
C TYR A 2 12.93 -4.93 11.89
N SER A 3 12.54 -3.95 11.09
CA SER A 3 11.77 -2.77 11.56
C SER A 3 10.34 -3.09 12.02
N LEU A 4 9.70 -4.14 11.48
CA LEU A 4 8.38 -4.63 11.90
C LEU A 4 8.48 -5.42 13.22
N LEU A 5 9.56 -6.19 13.41
CA LEU A 5 9.84 -6.93 14.65
C LEU A 5 10.16 -6.01 15.83
N VAL A 6 10.90 -4.92 15.61
CA VAL A 6 11.18 -3.90 16.65
C VAL A 6 9.89 -3.13 17.04
N ALA A 7 8.99 -2.87 16.08
CA ALA A 7 7.71 -2.24 16.37
C ALA A 7 6.79 -3.16 17.21
N SER A 8 6.75 -4.47 16.92
CA SER A 8 5.94 -5.46 17.63
C SER A 8 6.48 -5.84 19.02
N GLY A 9 7.79 -5.71 19.26
CA GLY A 9 8.41 -5.94 20.57
C GLY A 9 8.16 -4.81 21.58
N LEU A 10 8.05 -3.56 21.11
CA LEU A 10 7.72 -2.42 21.99
C LEU A 10 6.26 -2.41 22.46
N ILE A 11 5.35 -3.04 21.71
CA ILE A 11 3.92 -3.07 22.05
C ILE A 11 3.62 -4.10 23.16
N LEU A 12 4.41 -5.17 23.26
CA LEU A 12 4.15 -6.27 24.22
C LEU A 12 4.63 -5.97 25.65
N ALA A 13 5.58 -5.04 25.83
CA ALA A 13 6.08 -4.64 27.15
C ALA A 13 5.10 -3.75 27.94
N ALA A 14 3.93 -3.43 27.39
CA ALA A 14 2.95 -2.53 28.01
C ALA A 14 1.85 -3.23 28.81
N GLN A 15 1.91 -4.55 29.04
CA GLN A 15 0.77 -5.34 29.55
C GLN A 15 1.03 -6.29 30.73
N VAL A 16 2.14 -6.18 31.46
CA VAL A 16 2.37 -7.01 32.66
C VAL A 16 2.12 -6.20 33.93
N GLY A 17 0.87 -6.21 34.40
CA GLY A 17 0.50 -5.72 35.74
C GLY A 17 0.74 -6.81 36.78
N GLY A 18 1.72 -6.60 37.67
CA GLY A 18 2.02 -7.49 38.78
C GLY A 18 1.00 -7.41 39.93
N GLU A 19 0.67 -8.56 40.52
CA GLU A 19 -0.13 -8.69 41.74
C GLU A 19 0.64 -8.18 42.98
N PRO A 20 -0.01 -7.52 43.97
CA PRO A 20 0.62 -7.21 45.24
C PRO A 20 0.34 -8.30 46.30
N GLY A 21 1.42 -8.79 46.92
CA GLY A 21 1.39 -9.73 48.04
C GLY A 21 0.90 -9.14 49.37
N SER A 22 0.38 -10.03 50.21
CA SER A 22 -0.21 -9.76 51.53
C SER A 22 0.75 -9.10 52.54
N PRO A 23 0.30 -8.12 53.35
CA PRO A 23 1.12 -7.51 54.41
C PRO A 23 1.05 -8.28 55.75
N PRO A 24 2.04 -8.12 56.64
CA PRO A 24 2.14 -8.84 57.91
C PRO A 24 1.28 -8.22 59.03
N LYS A 25 0.84 -9.06 59.96
CA LYS A 25 0.06 -8.68 61.14
C LYS A 25 0.95 -7.94 62.16
N SER A 26 0.58 -6.72 62.57
CA SER A 26 1.17 -6.05 63.74
C SER A 26 0.09 -5.63 64.75
N LYS A 27 0.44 -5.77 66.03
CA LYS A 27 -0.36 -5.43 67.21
C LYS A 27 -0.08 -3.97 67.59
N ALA A 28 -1.09 -3.11 67.67
CA ALA A 28 -0.98 -1.76 68.21
C ALA A 28 -2.14 -1.43 69.17
N GLY A 29 -1.84 -0.73 70.27
CA GLY A 29 -2.75 -0.41 71.37
C GLY A 29 -3.78 0.71 71.10
N PRO A 30 -4.58 1.10 72.14
CA PRO A 30 -5.90 1.74 71.98
C PRO A 30 -6.00 3.07 71.20
N PRO A 31 -5.03 4.02 71.24
CA PRO A 31 -5.16 5.25 70.45
C PRO A 31 -4.85 5.05 68.95
N ALA A 32 -4.10 4.02 68.58
CA ALA A 32 -3.76 3.73 67.18
C ALA A 32 -4.90 3.01 66.42
N ALA A 33 -5.71 2.20 67.12
CA ALA A 33 -6.82 1.46 66.53
C ALA A 33 -7.99 2.35 66.10
N LYS A 34 -8.31 3.41 66.88
CA LYS A 34 -9.36 4.37 66.54
C LYS A 34 -8.99 5.21 65.31
N ALA A 35 -7.78 5.76 65.29
CA ALA A 35 -7.25 6.50 64.15
C ALA A 35 -7.17 5.64 62.87
N ALA A 36 -6.80 4.36 62.99
CA ALA A 36 -6.80 3.42 61.86
C ALA A 36 -8.22 3.09 61.37
N SER A 37 -9.21 2.99 62.26
CA SER A 37 -10.61 2.76 61.88
C SER A 37 -11.28 3.96 61.21
N GLU A 38 -11.00 5.18 61.69
CA GLU A 38 -11.49 6.42 61.11
C GLU A 38 -10.83 6.72 59.76
N ALA A 39 -9.53 6.45 59.63
CA ALA A 39 -8.82 6.50 58.35
C ALA A 39 -9.35 5.47 57.34
N GLY A 40 -9.69 4.26 57.80
CA GLY A 40 -10.31 3.21 56.97
C GLY A 40 -11.72 3.57 56.49
N ALA A 41 -12.54 4.20 57.34
CA ALA A 41 -13.87 4.69 56.97
C ALA A 41 -13.79 5.84 55.96
N ALA A 42 -12.91 6.82 56.19
CA ALA A 42 -12.68 7.94 55.26
C ALA A 42 -12.17 7.46 53.88
N ALA A 43 -11.28 6.46 53.84
CA ALA A 43 -10.83 5.85 52.60
C ALA A 43 -11.96 5.09 51.86
N SER A 44 -12.86 4.44 52.61
CA SER A 44 -14.04 3.77 52.05
C SER A 44 -15.02 4.77 51.41
N ASP A 45 -15.28 5.89 52.08
CA ASP A 45 -16.19 6.91 51.56
C ASP A 45 -15.62 7.66 50.36
N LEU A 46 -14.32 7.94 50.35
CA LEU A 46 -13.63 8.50 49.19
C LEU A 46 -13.69 7.57 47.96
N MET A 47 -13.59 6.26 48.18
CA MET A 47 -13.73 5.27 47.09
C MET A 47 -15.16 5.22 46.55
N LYS A 48 -16.19 5.33 47.40
CA LYS A 48 -17.60 5.42 46.94
C LYS A 48 -17.83 6.66 46.09
N GLU A 49 -17.29 7.81 46.51
CA GLU A 49 -17.36 9.07 45.75
C GLU A 49 -16.70 8.92 44.38
N TYR A 50 -15.51 8.31 44.33
CA TYR A 50 -14.81 7.99 43.08
C TYR A 50 -15.66 7.12 42.13
N LEU A 51 -16.24 6.02 42.63
CA LEU A 51 -17.05 5.12 41.80
C LEU A 51 -18.28 5.82 41.23
N ALA A 52 -18.94 6.66 42.02
CA ALA A 52 -20.09 7.46 41.55
C ALA A 52 -19.69 8.48 40.46
N LEU A 53 -18.53 9.13 40.60
CA LEU A 53 -17.99 10.04 39.58
C LEU A 53 -17.59 9.31 38.30
N ARG A 54 -16.97 8.13 38.42
CA ARG A 54 -16.56 7.30 37.27
C ARG A 54 -17.73 6.93 36.37
N VAL A 55 -18.88 6.56 36.94
CA VAL A 55 -20.10 6.23 36.17
C VAL A 55 -20.60 7.42 35.35
N LYS A 56 -20.47 8.64 35.88
CA LYS A 56 -20.93 9.88 35.22
C LYS A 56 -19.92 10.46 34.24
N THR A 57 -18.69 9.93 34.21
CA THR A 57 -17.60 10.50 33.41
C THR A 57 -17.70 10.03 31.96
N PRO A 58 -17.78 10.95 30.98
CA PRO A 58 -17.79 10.58 29.57
C PRO A 58 -16.52 9.81 29.17
N PRO A 59 -16.61 8.84 28.24
CA PRO A 59 -15.46 8.09 27.72
C PRO A 59 -14.66 8.92 26.69
N THR A 60 -14.35 10.17 27.05
CA THR A 60 -13.58 11.11 26.22
C THR A 60 -12.29 11.50 26.91
N ALA A 61 -11.25 11.85 26.15
CA ALA A 61 -9.97 12.28 26.70
C ALA A 61 -10.13 13.45 27.70
N ALA A 62 -11.01 14.40 27.40
CA ALA A 62 -11.30 15.52 28.30
C ALA A 62 -12.01 15.10 29.59
N GLY A 63 -12.96 14.16 29.53
CA GLY A 63 -13.66 13.63 30.69
C GLY A 63 -12.74 12.83 31.61
N GLN A 64 -11.98 11.90 31.03
CA GLN A 64 -11.01 11.08 31.75
C GLN A 64 -9.90 11.93 32.38
N TRP A 65 -9.45 12.99 31.70
CA TRP A 65 -8.47 13.94 32.24
C TRP A 65 -8.97 14.64 33.51
N LYS A 66 -10.21 15.14 33.50
CA LYS A 66 -10.81 15.81 34.67
C LYS A 66 -10.93 14.85 35.86
N LEU A 67 -11.38 13.62 35.62
CA LEU A 67 -11.48 12.61 36.67
C LEU A 67 -10.09 12.21 37.22
N GLY A 68 -9.10 12.06 36.35
CA GLY A 68 -7.72 11.78 36.76
C GLY A 68 -7.13 12.88 37.66
N LEU A 69 -7.35 14.15 37.32
CA LEU A 69 -6.93 15.27 38.17
C LEU A 69 -7.66 15.29 39.52
N TRP A 70 -8.96 14.99 39.53
CA TRP A 70 -9.73 14.90 40.77
C TRP A 70 -9.19 13.78 41.68
N CYS A 71 -8.90 12.60 41.12
CA CYS A 71 -8.29 11.50 41.84
C CYS A 71 -6.92 11.89 42.41
N GLU A 72 -6.08 12.56 41.62
CA GLU A 72 -4.76 13.03 42.05
C GLU A 72 -4.88 14.02 43.23
N GLN A 73 -5.78 14.99 43.15
CA GLN A 73 -6.00 15.98 44.22
C GLN A 73 -6.48 15.35 45.53
N ARG A 74 -7.21 14.23 45.46
CA ARG A 74 -7.73 13.49 46.62
C ARG A 74 -6.78 12.39 47.09
N GLY A 75 -5.58 12.27 46.52
CA GLY A 75 -4.58 11.26 46.92
C GLY A 75 -4.82 9.85 46.38
N LEU A 76 -5.75 9.68 45.43
CA LEU A 76 -6.06 8.39 44.79
C LEU A 76 -5.10 8.12 43.61
N ALA A 77 -3.81 7.96 43.92
CA ALA A 77 -2.75 7.87 42.90
C ALA A 77 -2.95 6.74 41.87
N GLY A 78 -3.37 5.55 42.31
CA GLY A 78 -3.62 4.42 41.41
C GLY A 78 -4.77 4.68 40.43
N ALA A 79 -5.89 5.23 40.93
CA ALA A 79 -7.03 5.60 40.09
C ALA A 79 -6.68 6.75 39.13
N ALA A 80 -5.92 7.75 39.59
CA ALA A 80 -5.44 8.85 38.76
C ALA A 80 -4.58 8.33 37.59
N ALA A 81 -3.66 7.40 37.85
CA ALA A 81 -2.82 6.79 36.82
C ALA A 81 -3.65 6.05 35.77
N VAL A 82 -4.67 5.28 36.17
CA VAL A 82 -5.58 4.59 35.23
C VAL A 82 -6.28 5.59 34.31
N HIS A 83 -6.79 6.70 34.86
CA HIS A 83 -7.45 7.72 34.06
C HIS A 83 -6.48 8.46 33.13
N PHE A 84 -5.26 8.77 33.58
CA PHE A 84 -4.25 9.35 32.70
C PHE A 84 -3.80 8.39 31.60
N ALA A 85 -3.74 7.08 31.86
CA ALA A 85 -3.46 6.06 30.84
C ALA A 85 -4.58 6.02 29.78
N GLU A 86 -5.85 6.11 30.21
CA GLU A 86 -6.99 6.19 29.30
C GLU A 86 -6.99 7.47 28.46
N VAL A 87 -6.54 8.59 29.05
CA VAL A 87 -6.33 9.84 28.29
C VAL A 87 -5.28 9.66 27.21
N VAL A 88 -4.15 9.01 27.51
CA VAL A 88 -3.11 8.70 26.51
C VAL A 88 -3.65 7.77 25.42
N ARG A 89 -4.53 6.82 25.76
CA ARG A 89 -5.16 5.92 24.78
C ARG A 89 -6.09 6.68 23.83
N LEU A 90 -6.88 7.63 24.35
CA LEU A 90 -7.85 8.41 23.58
C LEU A 90 -7.22 9.58 22.82
N ASP A 91 -6.17 10.20 23.37
CA ASP A 91 -5.41 11.30 22.80
C ASP A 91 -3.90 11.09 23.06
N PRO A 92 -3.20 10.32 22.21
CA PRO A 92 -1.77 10.04 22.35
C PRO A 92 -0.86 11.27 22.22
N SER A 93 -1.39 12.39 21.72
CA SER A 93 -0.62 13.63 21.56
C SER A 93 -0.55 14.44 22.85
N ARG A 94 -1.38 14.11 23.85
CA ARG A 94 -1.52 14.87 25.10
C ARG A 94 -0.33 14.66 26.03
N GLU A 95 0.71 15.45 25.81
CA GLU A 95 1.96 15.38 26.58
C GLU A 95 1.76 15.50 28.09
N ALA A 96 0.76 16.27 28.55
CA ALA A 96 0.46 16.42 29.97
C ALA A 96 0.10 15.08 30.64
N ALA A 97 -0.64 14.21 29.95
CA ALA A 97 -0.99 12.88 30.46
C ALA A 97 0.23 11.96 30.50
N HIS A 98 1.10 12.01 29.49
CA HIS A 98 2.38 11.31 29.50
C HIS A 98 3.26 11.73 30.69
N ARG A 99 3.36 13.04 30.97
CA ARG A 99 4.15 13.54 32.11
C ARG A 99 3.57 13.07 33.46
N LYS A 100 2.24 13.04 33.60
CA LYS A 100 1.56 12.53 34.81
C LYS A 100 1.80 11.04 35.04
N LEU A 101 2.01 10.27 33.98
CA LEU A 101 2.40 8.84 34.05
C LEU A 101 3.91 8.62 34.22
N GLY A 102 4.70 9.69 34.31
CA GLY A 102 6.17 9.59 34.40
C GLY A 102 6.84 9.13 33.10
N HIS A 103 6.13 9.15 31.97
CA HIS A 103 6.70 8.83 30.66
C HIS A 103 7.77 9.87 30.27
N ARG A 104 8.79 9.44 29.53
CA ARG A 104 9.85 10.32 29.00
C ARG A 104 9.91 10.24 27.48
N LYS A 105 10.28 11.35 26.85
CA LYS A 105 10.38 11.44 25.39
C LYS A 105 11.77 10.99 24.94
N VAL A 106 11.86 9.85 24.25
CA VAL A 106 13.11 9.27 23.72
C VAL A 106 12.95 9.08 22.22
N GLY A 107 13.84 9.69 21.40
CA GLY A 107 13.76 9.59 19.94
C GLY A 107 12.43 10.08 19.35
N GLY A 108 11.82 11.10 19.96
CA GLY A 108 10.52 11.66 19.54
C GLY A 108 9.29 10.90 20.02
N ARG A 109 9.44 9.76 20.71
CA ARG A 109 8.34 8.94 21.22
C ARG A 109 8.26 8.98 22.74
N TRP A 110 7.06 9.01 23.30
CA TRP A 110 6.85 8.88 24.73
C TRP A 110 6.92 7.42 25.17
N LEU A 111 7.80 7.12 26.12
CA LEU A 111 8.00 5.77 26.66
C LEU A 111 7.86 5.78 28.18
N SER A 112 7.31 4.69 28.72
CA SER A 112 7.29 4.47 30.16
C SER A 112 8.72 4.24 30.69
N PRO A 113 9.00 4.53 31.98
CA PRO A 113 10.28 4.21 32.59
C PRO A 113 10.66 2.73 32.43
N GLU A 114 9.69 1.84 32.56
CA GLU A 114 9.86 0.40 32.33
C GLU A 114 10.27 0.09 30.89
N ALA A 115 9.59 0.67 29.90
CA ALA A 115 9.95 0.47 28.49
C ALA A 115 11.35 1.00 28.16
N ILE A 116 11.78 2.09 28.80
CA ILE A 116 13.14 2.62 28.65
C ILE A 116 14.16 1.66 29.26
N ALA A 117 13.91 1.19 30.48
CA ALA A 117 14.78 0.23 31.16
C ALA A 117 14.91 -1.07 30.37
N ALA A 118 13.79 -1.63 29.90
CA ALA A 118 13.76 -2.82 29.06
C ALA A 118 14.52 -2.61 27.74
N ALA A 119 14.39 -1.43 27.12
CA ALA A 119 15.14 -1.11 25.89
C ALA A 119 16.65 -1.01 26.14
N GLU A 120 17.09 -0.39 27.24
CA GLU A 120 18.51 -0.33 27.60
C GLU A 120 19.07 -1.72 27.96
N GLU A 121 18.30 -2.53 28.67
CA GLU A 121 18.65 -3.91 28.99
C GLU A 121 18.79 -4.76 27.71
N GLN A 122 17.85 -4.61 26.77
CA GLN A 122 17.95 -5.29 25.48
C GLN A 122 19.14 -4.79 24.66
N LYS A 123 19.46 -3.49 24.66
CA LYS A 123 20.67 -2.97 24.02
C LYS A 123 21.95 -3.55 24.64
N ALA A 124 21.99 -3.72 25.96
CA ALA A 124 23.12 -4.34 26.63
C ALA A 124 23.26 -5.82 26.23
N ALA A 125 22.14 -6.56 26.23
CA ALA A 125 22.10 -7.94 25.76
C ALA A 125 22.53 -8.07 24.29
N ASP A 126 22.05 -7.17 23.42
CA ASP A 126 22.43 -7.13 22.01
C ASP A 126 23.95 -6.97 21.84
N ARG A 127 24.59 -6.08 22.61
CA ARG A 127 26.05 -5.90 22.56
C ARG A 127 26.79 -7.15 22.99
N LEU A 128 26.32 -7.79 24.07
CA LEU A 128 26.90 -9.01 24.61
C LEU A 128 26.79 -10.17 23.61
N TRP A 129 25.60 -10.38 23.06
CA TRP A 129 25.32 -11.46 22.12
C TRP A 129 25.96 -11.23 20.75
N ALA A 130 26.04 -9.98 20.27
CA ALA A 130 26.60 -9.69 18.94
C ALA A 130 28.03 -10.19 18.77
N GLY A 131 28.90 -9.99 19.77
CA GLY A 131 30.29 -10.48 19.72
C GLY A 131 30.37 -12.00 19.75
N ARG A 132 29.57 -12.64 20.61
CA ARG A 132 29.52 -14.09 20.77
C ARG A 132 28.99 -14.79 19.52
N LEU A 133 27.86 -14.32 18.99
CA LEU A 133 27.21 -14.91 17.82
C LEU A 133 28.07 -14.78 16.56
N ARG A 134 28.72 -13.63 16.33
CA ARG A 134 29.68 -13.49 15.22
C ARG A 134 30.81 -14.50 15.27
N ARG A 135 31.33 -14.79 16.47
CA ARG A 135 32.39 -15.79 16.65
C ARG A 135 31.88 -17.20 16.35
N ILE A 136 30.72 -17.56 16.92
CA ILE A 136 30.06 -18.84 16.66
C ILE A 136 29.80 -19.01 15.16
N HIS A 137 29.22 -18.01 14.51
CA HIS A 137 28.89 -18.02 13.09
C HIS A 137 30.16 -18.18 12.22
N LYS A 138 31.23 -17.45 12.54
CA LYS A 138 32.54 -17.59 11.89
C LYS A 138 33.12 -19.00 12.06
N ASP A 139 33.00 -19.58 13.25
CA ASP A 139 33.59 -20.89 13.55
C ASP A 139 32.77 -22.04 12.92
N ILE A 140 31.45 -21.90 12.79
CA ILE A 140 30.57 -22.86 12.09
C ILE A 140 30.94 -22.95 10.60
N HIS A 141 31.13 -21.80 9.93
CA HIS A 141 31.47 -21.76 8.49
C HIS A 141 32.99 -21.73 8.22
N GLY A 142 33.80 -21.72 9.27
CA GLY A 142 35.24 -21.62 9.19
C GLY A 142 35.89 -22.90 8.66
N ARG A 143 37.10 -22.77 8.09
CA ARG A 143 37.97 -23.91 7.72
C ARG A 143 38.87 -24.37 8.89
N ASN A 144 38.45 -24.10 10.11
CA ASN A 144 39.22 -24.23 11.36
C ASN A 144 39.20 -25.66 11.96
N GLY A 145 38.61 -26.63 11.26
CA GLY A 145 38.54 -28.05 11.63
C GLY A 145 37.17 -28.48 12.14
N ARG A 146 36.81 -29.75 11.93
CA ARG A 146 35.49 -30.31 12.31
C ARG A 146 35.20 -30.18 13.80
N GLU A 147 36.21 -30.27 14.65
CA GLU A 147 36.08 -30.15 16.10
C GLU A 147 35.61 -28.73 16.50
N LYS A 148 36.19 -27.68 15.92
CA LYS A 148 35.78 -26.30 16.19
C LYS A 148 34.39 -25.99 15.63
N GLN A 149 34.06 -26.52 14.46
CA GLN A 149 32.72 -26.42 13.89
C GLN A 149 31.67 -27.09 14.82
N ALA A 150 31.96 -28.30 15.30
CA ALA A 150 31.09 -29.03 16.21
C ALA A 150 30.94 -28.31 17.57
N ALA A 151 32.03 -27.77 18.11
CA ALA A 151 31.99 -26.97 19.34
C ALA A 151 31.16 -25.68 19.16
N ALA A 152 31.29 -25.00 18.02
CA ALA A 152 30.50 -23.80 17.72
C ALA A 152 29.01 -24.12 17.53
N GLN A 153 28.69 -25.24 16.86
CA GLN A 153 27.32 -25.72 16.74
C GLN A 153 26.72 -26.05 18.12
N ALA A 154 27.43 -26.80 18.96
CA ALA A 154 27.00 -27.09 20.32
C ALA A 154 26.79 -25.80 21.15
N ALA A 155 27.65 -24.80 20.97
CA ALA A 155 27.51 -23.50 21.63
C ALA A 155 26.31 -22.69 21.13
N LEU A 156 25.91 -22.85 19.87
CA LEU A 156 24.70 -22.26 19.28
C LEU A 156 23.44 -22.96 19.83
N ASP A 157 23.45 -24.29 19.85
CA ASP A 157 22.32 -25.10 20.31
C ASP A 157 22.03 -24.93 21.81
N ALA A 158 23.05 -24.62 22.61
CA ALA A 158 22.92 -24.36 24.04
C ALA A 158 22.32 -22.97 24.39
N ILE A 159 21.99 -22.13 23.40
CA ILE A 159 21.45 -20.79 23.66
C ILE A 159 19.95 -20.89 23.99
N THR A 160 19.61 -20.54 25.23
CA THR A 160 18.22 -20.51 25.73
C THR A 160 17.76 -19.12 26.19
N ASP A 161 18.66 -18.12 26.18
CA ASP A 161 18.37 -16.76 26.63
C ASP A 161 17.36 -16.06 25.70
N PRO A 162 16.17 -15.67 26.18
CA PRO A 162 15.19 -14.88 25.43
C PRO A 162 15.74 -13.63 24.74
N LYS A 163 16.71 -12.97 25.36
CA LYS A 163 17.27 -11.72 24.84
C LYS A 163 18.20 -11.95 23.64
N ALA A 164 18.61 -13.20 23.40
CA ALA A 164 19.39 -13.58 22.23
C ALA A 164 18.54 -13.67 20.95
N VAL A 165 17.21 -13.73 21.03
CA VAL A 165 16.31 -13.94 19.87
C VAL A 165 16.56 -12.95 18.74
N LEU A 166 16.62 -11.65 19.06
CA LEU A 166 16.80 -10.62 18.03
C LEU A 166 18.24 -10.59 17.47
N PRO A 167 19.31 -10.66 18.30
CA PRO A 167 20.67 -10.88 17.81
C PRO A 167 20.84 -12.14 16.94
N LEU A 168 20.23 -13.27 17.33
CA LEU A 168 20.22 -14.52 16.56
C LEU A 168 19.61 -14.31 15.19
N TYR A 169 18.44 -13.67 15.14
CA TYR A 169 17.80 -13.35 13.87
C TYR A 169 18.65 -12.43 12.99
N ARG A 170 19.34 -11.43 13.55
CA ARG A 170 20.24 -10.55 12.79
C ARG A 170 21.43 -11.31 12.18
N GLU A 171 22.02 -12.23 12.94
CA GLU A 171 23.24 -12.93 12.52
C GLU A 171 22.94 -14.12 11.58
N PHE A 172 21.92 -14.93 11.89
CA PHE A 172 21.62 -16.19 11.19
C PHE A 172 20.37 -16.11 10.28
N GLY A 173 19.66 -14.97 10.25
CA GLY A 173 18.41 -14.84 9.49
C GLY A 173 18.59 -14.64 7.98
N SER A 174 19.82 -14.38 7.52
CA SER A 174 20.08 -13.97 6.13
C SER A 174 20.36 -15.14 5.19
N GLU A 175 21.14 -16.15 5.57
CA GLU A 175 21.53 -17.24 4.66
C GLU A 175 20.59 -18.45 4.78
N PRO A 176 20.26 -19.16 3.68
CA PRO A 176 19.34 -20.30 3.73
C PRO A 176 19.77 -21.44 4.67
N LYS A 177 21.08 -21.69 4.79
CA LYS A 177 21.65 -22.73 5.67
C LYS A 177 21.53 -22.32 7.15
N ASP A 178 21.75 -21.04 7.43
CA ASP A 178 21.72 -20.48 8.78
C ASP A 178 20.30 -20.36 9.32
N GLN A 179 19.31 -20.12 8.45
CA GLN A 179 17.91 -20.06 8.86
C GLN A 179 17.42 -21.37 9.49
N VAL A 180 17.91 -22.52 9.04
CA VAL A 180 17.54 -23.81 9.65
C VAL A 180 18.10 -23.93 11.06
N MET A 181 19.34 -23.48 11.28
CA MET A 181 19.95 -23.41 12.62
C MET A 181 19.21 -22.42 13.52
N LEU A 182 18.86 -21.26 12.98
CA LEU A 182 18.08 -20.24 13.68
C LEU A 182 16.73 -20.79 14.15
N VAL A 183 15.99 -21.46 13.27
CA VAL A 183 14.70 -22.08 13.61
C VAL A 183 14.87 -23.09 14.75
N GLN A 184 15.91 -23.92 14.71
CA GLN A 184 16.19 -24.90 15.76
C GLN A 184 16.39 -24.22 17.13
N VAL A 185 17.19 -23.15 17.19
CA VAL A 185 17.44 -22.42 18.46
C VAL A 185 16.17 -21.70 18.93
N LEU A 186 15.45 -21.03 18.03
CA LEU A 186 14.20 -20.34 18.39
C LEU A 186 13.09 -21.30 18.86
N GLY A 187 13.08 -22.53 18.34
CA GLY A 187 12.19 -23.60 18.79
C GLY A 187 12.37 -23.94 20.27
N GLN A 188 13.56 -23.77 20.83
CA GLN A 188 13.87 -24.02 22.24
C GLN A 188 13.49 -22.84 23.16
N ILE A 189 13.45 -21.61 22.62
CA ILE A 189 13.17 -20.40 23.40
C ILE A 189 11.66 -20.15 23.41
N ASP A 190 10.98 -20.54 24.51
CA ASP A 190 9.54 -20.36 24.64
C ASP A 190 9.12 -18.94 25.05
N ARG A 191 9.08 -18.03 24.08
CA ARG A 191 8.71 -16.62 24.27
C ARG A 191 7.91 -16.09 23.08
N PRO A 192 7.00 -15.12 23.30
CA PRO A 192 6.18 -14.54 22.22
C PRO A 192 7.00 -13.98 21.05
N MET A 193 8.17 -13.39 21.34
CA MET A 193 9.03 -12.86 20.29
C MET A 193 9.63 -13.96 19.42
N SER A 194 9.99 -15.12 19.99
CA SER A 194 10.44 -16.28 19.22
C SER A 194 9.33 -16.80 18.32
N SER A 195 8.10 -16.92 18.84
CA SER A 195 6.91 -17.31 18.05
C SER A 195 6.68 -16.36 16.87
N LYS A 196 6.81 -15.04 17.06
CA LYS A 196 6.71 -14.06 15.96
C LYS A 196 7.81 -14.23 14.92
N VAL A 197 9.05 -14.47 15.33
CA VAL A 197 10.16 -14.69 14.38
C VAL A 197 9.97 -16.01 13.63
N LEU A 198 9.54 -17.07 14.30
CA LEU A 198 9.20 -18.36 13.68
C LEU A 198 8.06 -18.19 12.66
N ALA A 199 7.00 -17.45 12.98
CA ALA A 199 5.92 -17.14 12.04
C ALA A 199 6.42 -16.38 10.80
N MET A 200 7.30 -15.40 10.99
CA MET A 200 7.94 -14.70 9.87
C MET A 200 8.84 -15.61 9.03
N LEU A 201 9.57 -16.55 9.65
CA LEU A 201 10.39 -17.54 8.94
C LEU A 201 9.54 -18.61 8.25
N ALA A 202 8.37 -18.94 8.77
CA ALA A 202 7.42 -19.86 8.15
C ALA A 202 6.86 -19.28 6.85
N VAL A 203 6.60 -17.97 6.81
CA VAL A 203 6.09 -17.27 5.62
C VAL A 203 7.22 -16.89 4.65
N TYR A 204 8.27 -16.23 5.13
CA TYR A 204 9.32 -15.61 4.30
C TYR A 204 10.67 -16.36 4.29
N GLY A 205 10.75 -17.53 4.91
CA GLY A 205 11.99 -18.32 4.94
C GLY A 205 12.54 -18.57 3.54
N LYS A 206 13.87 -18.38 3.39
CA LYS A 206 14.58 -18.49 2.11
C LYS A 206 14.74 -19.93 1.63
N SER A 207 14.64 -20.91 2.53
CA SER A 207 14.60 -22.34 2.19
C SER A 207 13.25 -22.95 2.53
N PRO A 208 12.74 -23.90 1.72
CA PRO A 208 11.53 -24.66 2.05
C PRO A 208 11.63 -25.37 3.40
N THR A 209 12.81 -25.91 3.73
CA THR A 209 13.07 -26.57 5.01
C THR A 209 12.95 -25.62 6.20
N ALA A 210 13.47 -24.39 6.10
CA ALA A 210 13.32 -23.40 7.16
C ALA A 210 11.86 -23.00 7.36
N ARG A 211 11.09 -22.81 6.27
CA ARG A 211 9.66 -22.51 6.35
C ARG A 211 8.87 -23.61 7.05
N GLN A 212 9.09 -24.86 6.61
CA GLN A 212 8.42 -26.03 7.18
C GLN A 212 8.75 -26.21 8.66
N ARG A 213 10.04 -26.22 9.03
CA ARG A 213 10.44 -26.40 10.43
C ARG A 213 9.95 -25.27 11.32
N ALA A 214 9.88 -24.04 10.80
CA ALA A 214 9.35 -22.92 11.55
C ALA A 214 7.84 -23.09 11.81
N ALA A 215 7.07 -23.51 10.81
CA ALA A 215 5.64 -23.82 10.98
C ALA A 215 5.42 -24.98 11.98
N GLU A 216 6.22 -26.04 11.92
CA GLU A 216 6.18 -27.16 12.87
C GLU A 216 6.50 -26.69 14.30
N SER A 217 7.48 -25.80 14.45
CA SER A 217 7.89 -25.23 15.76
C SER A 217 6.83 -24.30 16.37
N LEU A 218 5.85 -23.84 15.59
CA LEU A 218 4.73 -23.02 16.07
C LEU A 218 3.58 -23.85 16.65
N ARG A 219 3.43 -25.13 16.28
CA ARG A 219 2.34 -25.99 16.76
C ARG A 219 2.20 -26.05 18.29
N PRO A 220 3.27 -26.16 19.09
CA PRO A 220 3.14 -26.17 20.54
C PRO A 220 2.99 -24.76 21.15
N ARG A 221 3.03 -23.69 20.35
CA ARG A 221 3.03 -22.30 20.84
C ARG A 221 1.60 -21.77 20.98
N SER A 222 1.42 -20.82 21.89
CA SER A 222 0.16 -20.10 22.01
C SER A 222 -0.15 -19.33 20.72
N SER A 223 -1.32 -19.57 20.13
CA SER A 223 -1.77 -18.86 18.93
C SER A 223 -1.85 -17.34 19.14
N ALA A 224 -2.09 -16.88 20.37
CA ALA A 224 -2.09 -15.46 20.73
C ALA A 224 -0.74 -14.77 20.49
N ASP A 225 0.37 -15.51 20.47
CA ASP A 225 1.71 -14.92 20.31
C ASP A 225 2.02 -14.50 18.87
N PHE A 226 1.39 -15.16 17.88
CA PHE A 226 1.75 -15.01 16.46
C PHE A 226 0.57 -14.76 15.52
N MET A 227 -0.68 -15.08 15.89
CA MET A 227 -1.83 -14.95 14.99
C MET A 227 -2.11 -13.51 14.56
N ASP A 228 -1.98 -12.54 15.46
CA ASP A 228 -2.15 -11.12 15.11
C ASP A 228 -1.15 -10.67 14.05
N LEU A 229 0.08 -11.23 14.10
CA LEU A 229 1.11 -10.95 13.11
C LEU A 229 0.75 -11.59 11.76
N LEU A 230 0.36 -12.87 11.73
CA LEU A 230 0.00 -13.55 10.49
C LEU A 230 -1.20 -12.89 9.82
N VAL A 231 -2.26 -12.63 10.57
CA VAL A 231 -3.47 -11.97 10.07
C VAL A 231 -3.18 -10.53 9.60
N GLY A 232 -2.27 -9.83 10.27
CA GLY A 232 -1.79 -8.51 9.84
C GLY A 232 -1.00 -8.51 8.53
N LEU A 233 -0.49 -9.66 8.09
CA LEU A 233 0.17 -9.80 6.77
C LEU A 233 -0.84 -9.96 5.63
N LEU A 234 -2.06 -10.42 5.91
CA LEU A 234 -3.05 -10.69 4.86
C LEU A 234 -3.49 -9.39 4.19
N VAL A 235 -3.52 -9.39 2.86
CA VAL A 235 -3.87 -8.22 2.03
C VAL A 235 -5.13 -8.53 1.23
N ASP A 236 -6.10 -7.61 1.20
CA ASP A 236 -7.28 -7.81 0.35
C ASP A 236 -6.92 -7.63 -1.13
N PRO A 237 -7.39 -8.50 -2.04
CA PRO A 237 -7.22 -8.29 -3.48
C PRO A 237 -7.78 -6.94 -3.93
N ILE A 238 -7.11 -6.32 -4.89
CA ILE A 238 -7.51 -5.05 -5.49
C ILE A 238 -8.84 -5.27 -6.21
N ALA A 239 -9.89 -4.60 -5.76
CA ALA A 239 -11.18 -4.59 -6.45
C ALA A 239 -11.11 -3.60 -7.63
N TYR A 240 -11.53 -4.05 -8.80
CA TYR A 240 -11.57 -3.21 -10.00
C TYR A 240 -12.72 -3.59 -10.93
N GLU A 241 -13.15 -2.65 -11.75
CA GLU A 241 -14.13 -2.80 -12.82
C GLU A 241 -13.54 -2.30 -14.14
N VAL A 242 -13.86 -2.98 -15.24
CA VAL A 242 -13.36 -2.62 -16.58
C VAL A 242 -14.51 -2.28 -17.52
N ARG A 243 -14.39 -1.12 -18.17
CA ARG A 243 -15.22 -0.70 -19.30
C ARG A 243 -14.37 -0.70 -20.57
N ARG A 244 -14.77 -1.50 -21.56
CA ARG A 244 -14.05 -1.63 -22.84
C ARG A 244 -14.16 -0.34 -23.67
N VAL A 245 -13.18 -0.12 -24.55
CA VAL A 245 -13.20 0.95 -25.55
C VAL A 245 -14.30 0.67 -26.55
N GLY A 246 -15.19 1.64 -26.78
CA GLY A 246 -16.37 1.48 -27.65
C GLY A 246 -16.10 1.71 -29.14
N GLY A 247 -14.91 2.19 -29.50
CA GLY A 247 -14.53 2.59 -30.85
C GLY A 247 -13.90 3.99 -30.87
N PRO A 248 -13.65 4.57 -32.06
CA PRO A 248 -13.10 5.91 -32.19
C PRO A 248 -13.92 6.95 -31.41
N GLY A 249 -13.26 7.75 -30.56
CA GLY A 249 -13.91 8.76 -29.73
C GLY A 249 -14.72 8.22 -28.54
N SER A 250 -14.79 6.90 -28.33
CA SER A 250 -15.54 6.27 -27.23
C SER A 250 -14.59 5.64 -26.21
N PRO A 251 -14.26 6.34 -25.10
CA PRO A 251 -13.20 5.93 -24.20
C PRO A 251 -13.54 4.65 -23.42
N GLY A 252 -12.54 3.80 -23.23
CA GLY A 252 -12.54 2.73 -22.24
C GLY A 252 -12.07 3.24 -20.88
N ALA A 253 -12.28 2.46 -19.82
CA ALA A 253 -11.86 2.82 -18.46
C ALA A 253 -11.55 1.59 -17.60
N ILE A 254 -10.55 1.72 -16.71
CA ILE A 254 -10.35 0.81 -15.58
C ILE A 254 -10.61 1.59 -14.29
N PHE A 255 -11.58 1.14 -13.51
CA PHE A 255 -11.93 1.68 -12.19
C PHE A 255 -11.27 0.83 -11.11
N VAL A 256 -10.40 1.40 -10.29
CA VAL A 256 -9.68 0.72 -9.22
C VAL A 256 -10.13 1.27 -7.88
N ALA A 257 -10.58 0.39 -6.99
CA ALA A 257 -10.97 0.78 -5.64
C ALA A 257 -9.73 1.01 -4.77
N GLY A 258 -9.63 2.19 -4.14
CA GLY A 258 -8.55 2.53 -3.22
C GLY A 258 -9.02 2.73 -1.78
N GLU A 259 -8.07 2.92 -0.85
CA GLU A 259 -8.39 3.15 0.57
C GLU A 259 -8.94 4.56 0.82
N ARG A 260 -8.38 5.58 0.16
CA ARG A 260 -8.73 7.00 0.35
C ARG A 260 -9.55 7.58 -0.80
N PHE A 261 -9.25 7.17 -2.02
CA PHE A 261 -9.90 7.59 -3.25
C PHE A 261 -9.91 6.41 -4.22
N ASP A 262 -10.89 6.38 -5.11
CA ASP A 262 -10.94 5.45 -6.22
C ASP A 262 -10.25 6.08 -7.43
N THR A 263 -9.67 5.27 -8.31
CA THR A 263 -8.97 5.76 -9.50
C THR A 263 -9.68 5.28 -10.74
N ALA A 264 -9.90 6.17 -11.72
CA ALA A 264 -10.43 5.82 -13.04
C ALA A 264 -9.38 6.16 -14.10
N ARG A 265 -8.75 5.13 -14.69
CA ARG A 265 -7.81 5.31 -15.79
C ARG A 265 -8.54 5.20 -17.11
N LEU A 266 -8.56 6.29 -17.88
CA LEU A 266 -9.31 6.43 -19.14
C LEU A 266 -8.42 6.19 -20.35
N TYR A 267 -8.88 5.35 -21.27
CA TYR A 267 -8.23 5.05 -22.54
C TYR A 267 -9.06 5.70 -23.64
N ALA A 268 -8.69 6.92 -24.02
CA ALA A 268 -9.49 7.79 -24.87
C ALA A 268 -8.89 7.95 -26.27
N PRO A 269 -9.13 7.00 -27.20
CA PRO A 269 -8.69 7.16 -28.58
C PRO A 269 -9.42 8.35 -29.22
N PRO A 270 -8.73 9.20 -29.99
CA PRO A 270 -9.38 10.33 -30.64
C PRO A 270 -10.44 9.85 -31.66
N ALA A 271 -11.48 10.66 -31.85
CA ALA A 271 -12.43 10.44 -32.94
C ALA A 271 -11.76 10.72 -34.30
N ALA A 272 -12.31 10.13 -35.37
CA ALA A 272 -11.96 10.56 -36.71
C ALA A 272 -12.29 12.06 -36.86
N PRO A 273 -11.35 12.89 -37.33
CA PRO A 273 -11.58 14.31 -37.46
C PRO A 273 -12.60 14.59 -38.55
N ASN A 274 -13.33 15.69 -38.40
CA ASN A 274 -14.09 16.23 -39.50
C ASN A 274 -13.12 16.84 -40.52
N ILE A 275 -13.36 16.60 -41.82
CA ILE A 275 -12.61 17.23 -42.90
C ILE A 275 -13.40 18.48 -43.32
N PRO A 276 -12.96 19.70 -42.98
CA PRO A 276 -13.67 20.90 -43.38
C PRO A 276 -13.54 21.11 -44.89
N PHE A 277 -14.66 21.39 -45.56
CA PHE A 277 -14.68 21.72 -46.99
C PHE A 277 -14.50 23.23 -47.20
N GLY A 278 -13.67 23.58 -48.17
CA GLY A 278 -13.42 24.96 -48.62
C GLY A 278 -13.88 25.21 -50.06
N PRO A 279 -13.99 26.49 -50.47
CA PRO A 279 -14.23 26.84 -51.86
C PRO A 279 -13.12 26.31 -52.79
N GLY A 280 -13.52 25.56 -53.83
CA GLY A 280 -12.59 24.96 -54.79
C GLY A 280 -12.17 23.52 -54.45
N ASP A 281 -12.67 22.93 -53.37
CA ASP A 281 -12.45 21.52 -53.06
C ASP A 281 -13.20 20.61 -54.03
N ILE A 282 -12.56 19.49 -54.40
CA ILE A 282 -13.13 18.49 -55.31
C ILE A 282 -13.39 17.21 -54.52
N ILE A 283 -14.61 16.69 -54.62
CA ILE A 283 -14.95 15.37 -54.09
C ILE A 283 -14.88 14.37 -55.23
N THR A 284 -13.99 13.40 -55.09
CA THR A 284 -13.87 12.24 -55.97
C THR A 284 -14.18 10.96 -55.19
N TYR A 285 -14.07 9.81 -55.85
CA TYR A 285 -14.31 8.51 -55.23
C TYR A 285 -13.14 7.59 -55.56
N ASP A 286 -12.71 6.79 -54.59
CA ASP A 286 -11.71 5.74 -54.81
C ASP A 286 -12.33 4.52 -55.53
N SER A 287 -11.52 3.50 -55.77
CA SER A 287 -11.95 2.26 -56.43
C SER A 287 -13.02 1.48 -55.66
N SER A 288 -13.20 1.75 -54.37
CA SER A 288 -14.23 1.16 -53.52
C SER A 288 -15.49 2.03 -53.43
N GLY A 289 -15.52 3.16 -54.14
CA GLY A 289 -16.62 4.12 -54.10
C GLY A 289 -16.62 5.00 -52.85
N MET A 290 -15.53 5.00 -52.05
CA MET A 290 -15.44 5.83 -50.85
C MET A 290 -14.99 7.26 -51.20
N PRO A 291 -15.52 8.29 -50.52
CA PRO A 291 -15.17 9.67 -50.84
C PRO A 291 -13.69 9.98 -50.63
N VAL A 292 -13.14 10.74 -51.55
CA VAL A 292 -11.79 11.32 -51.50
C VAL A 292 -11.93 12.82 -51.69
N VAL A 293 -11.43 13.59 -50.72
CA VAL A 293 -11.48 15.05 -50.74
C VAL A 293 -10.15 15.58 -51.24
N GLN A 294 -10.18 16.41 -52.28
CA GLN A 294 -9.02 17.13 -52.77
C GLN A 294 -9.13 18.59 -52.36
N HIS A 295 -8.34 18.97 -51.36
CA HIS A 295 -8.31 20.33 -50.82
C HIS A 295 -7.31 21.19 -51.58
N ARG A 296 -7.75 22.33 -52.12
CA ARG A 296 -6.88 23.18 -52.95
C ARG A 296 -5.87 23.94 -52.08
N ILE A 297 -4.59 23.63 -52.24
CA ILE A 297 -3.51 24.28 -51.45
C ILE A 297 -2.84 25.45 -52.18
N GLY A 298 -3.05 25.57 -53.49
CA GLY A 298 -2.52 26.69 -54.26
C GLY A 298 -2.71 26.52 -55.75
N SER A 299 -2.45 27.60 -56.49
CA SER A 299 -2.47 27.59 -57.94
C SER A 299 -1.44 28.53 -58.52
N PHE A 300 -0.89 28.13 -59.65
CA PHE A 300 0.00 28.94 -60.47
C PHE A 300 -0.66 29.14 -61.84
N SER A 301 -0.71 30.38 -62.33
CA SER A 301 -1.23 30.70 -63.65
C SER A 301 -0.20 31.46 -64.47
N ALA A 302 -0.02 31.05 -65.72
CA ALA A 302 0.82 31.73 -66.70
C ALA A 302 0.01 32.01 -67.97
N THR A 303 0.07 33.26 -68.44
CA THR A 303 -0.61 33.69 -69.66
C THR A 303 0.41 34.02 -70.72
N THR A 304 0.27 33.40 -71.89
CA THR A 304 1.07 33.72 -73.07
C THR A 304 0.17 34.40 -74.10
N SER A 305 0.46 35.66 -74.40
CA SER A 305 -0.17 36.43 -75.47
C SER A 305 0.89 36.77 -76.53
N PRO A 306 0.75 36.29 -77.78
CA PRO A 306 1.55 36.80 -78.88
C PRO A 306 1.32 38.30 -79.04
N LYS A 307 2.37 39.10 -79.26
CA LYS A 307 2.21 40.51 -79.64
C LYS A 307 1.61 40.57 -81.04
N GLY A 308 0.38 41.08 -81.15
CA GLY A 308 -0.22 41.45 -82.43
C GLY A 308 0.55 42.61 -83.09
N VAL A 309 0.29 42.83 -84.38
CA VAL A 309 0.79 44.01 -85.10
C VAL A 309 -0.22 45.14 -84.86
N PRO A 310 0.18 46.27 -84.24
CA PRO A 310 -0.75 47.36 -83.95
C PRO A 310 -1.50 47.85 -85.20
N GLY A 311 -2.84 47.87 -85.14
CA GLY A 311 -3.72 48.27 -86.26
C GLY A 311 -4.10 47.15 -87.24
N SER A 312 -3.71 45.90 -86.96
CA SER A 312 -4.06 44.73 -87.77
C SER A 312 -5.33 44.04 -87.25
N LYS A 313 -6.34 43.82 -88.11
CA LYS A 313 -7.56 43.04 -87.80
C LYS A 313 -7.32 41.52 -87.65
N THR A 314 -6.11 41.10 -87.32
CA THR A 314 -5.75 39.68 -87.17
C THR A 314 -6.23 39.13 -85.84
N LEU A 315 -6.72 37.89 -85.86
CA LEU A 315 -7.07 37.16 -84.65
C LEU A 315 -5.80 36.87 -83.84
N VAL A 316 -5.79 37.26 -82.56
CA VAL A 316 -4.75 36.92 -81.58
C VAL A 316 -5.31 35.87 -80.63
N ALA A 317 -4.54 34.81 -80.40
CA ALA A 317 -4.87 33.76 -79.44
C ALA A 317 -4.05 33.96 -78.17
N GLN A 318 -4.72 34.21 -77.05
CA GLN A 318 -4.13 34.26 -75.72
C GLN A 318 -4.38 32.92 -75.03
N THR A 319 -3.30 32.26 -74.62
CA THR A 319 -3.36 30.97 -73.92
C THR A 319 -2.99 31.17 -72.46
N THR A 320 -3.88 30.79 -71.56
CA THR A 320 -3.63 30.75 -70.12
C THR A 320 -3.51 29.30 -69.66
N VAL A 321 -2.43 28.99 -68.96
CA VAL A 321 -2.21 27.69 -68.32
C VAL A 321 -2.29 27.89 -66.82
N GLU A 322 -3.28 27.27 -66.17
CA GLU A 322 -3.44 27.27 -64.73
C GLU A 322 -3.18 25.88 -64.17
N ASN A 323 -2.20 25.77 -63.28
CA ASN A 323 -1.88 24.57 -62.51
C ASN A 323 -2.39 24.75 -61.08
N SER A 324 -3.34 23.93 -60.66
CA SER A 324 -3.81 23.86 -59.28
C SER A 324 -3.24 22.65 -58.58
N TYR A 325 -2.80 22.81 -57.33
CA TYR A 325 -2.27 21.76 -56.49
C TYR A 325 -3.26 21.46 -55.36
N TYR A 326 -3.39 20.18 -55.03
CA TYR A 326 -4.35 19.71 -54.04
C TYR A 326 -3.70 18.71 -53.08
N GLU A 327 -4.02 18.84 -51.80
CA GLU A 327 -3.85 17.76 -50.83
C GLU A 327 -5.04 16.81 -50.92
N THR A 328 -4.77 15.51 -50.87
CA THR A 328 -5.80 14.48 -50.97
C THR A 328 -6.05 13.89 -49.59
N TYR A 329 -7.31 13.81 -49.16
CA TYR A 329 -7.73 13.18 -47.91
C TYR A 329 -8.69 12.03 -48.23
N SER A 330 -8.26 10.80 -47.93
CA SER A 330 -9.10 9.61 -48.07
C SER A 330 -9.93 9.40 -46.80
N VAL A 331 -11.26 9.44 -46.94
CA VAL A 331 -12.18 9.14 -45.82
C VAL A 331 -11.98 7.70 -45.32
N ALA A 332 -11.75 6.76 -46.25
CA ALA A 332 -11.46 5.36 -45.91
C ALA A 332 -10.17 5.24 -45.07
N GLN A 333 -9.10 5.94 -45.45
CA GLN A 333 -7.85 5.93 -44.69
C GLN A 333 -8.03 6.56 -43.30
N ILE A 334 -8.73 7.69 -43.20
CA ILE A 334 -9.00 8.36 -41.92
C ILE A 334 -9.82 7.45 -40.99
N GLN A 335 -10.86 6.78 -41.51
CA GLN A 335 -11.65 5.83 -40.73
C GLN A 335 -10.83 4.62 -40.30
N ALA A 336 -10.03 4.04 -41.20
CA ALA A 336 -9.16 2.91 -40.89
C ALA A 336 -8.15 3.26 -39.79
N GLU A 337 -7.57 4.46 -39.86
CA GLU A 337 -6.61 4.96 -38.88
C GLU A 337 -7.25 5.23 -37.51
N ALA A 338 -8.47 5.79 -37.48
CA ALA A 338 -9.23 5.97 -36.25
C ALA A 338 -9.59 4.63 -35.60
N LEU A 339 -10.04 3.65 -36.40
CA LEU A 339 -10.32 2.28 -35.94
C LEU A 339 -9.07 1.60 -35.40
N ARG A 340 -7.92 1.77 -36.05
CA ARG A 340 -6.63 1.28 -35.56
C ARG A 340 -6.30 1.90 -34.21
N GLY A 341 -6.47 3.22 -34.06
CA GLY A 341 -6.26 3.90 -32.77
C GLY A 341 -7.14 3.35 -31.65
N ALA A 342 -8.43 3.11 -31.92
CA ALA A 342 -9.33 2.51 -30.96
C ALA A 342 -8.97 1.07 -30.59
N ALA A 343 -8.59 0.25 -31.58
CA ALA A 343 -8.15 -1.13 -31.35
C ALA A 343 -6.86 -1.20 -30.51
N LEU A 344 -5.91 -0.29 -30.75
CA LEU A 344 -4.66 -0.24 -29.99
C LEU A 344 -4.87 0.30 -28.57
N ALA A 345 -5.77 1.28 -28.38
CA ALA A 345 -6.18 1.72 -27.05
C ALA A 345 -6.86 0.58 -26.26
N GLN A 346 -7.70 -0.22 -26.92
CA GLN A 346 -8.33 -1.40 -26.32
C GLN A 346 -7.29 -2.46 -25.91
N ALA A 347 -6.32 -2.74 -26.78
CA ALA A 347 -5.23 -3.66 -26.47
C ALA A 347 -4.36 -3.17 -25.31
N GLN A 348 -4.13 -1.85 -25.19
CA GLN A 348 -3.40 -1.27 -24.05
C GLN A 348 -4.18 -1.43 -22.73
N LEU A 349 -5.50 -1.18 -22.76
CA LEU A 349 -6.38 -1.42 -21.62
C LEU A 349 -6.34 -2.89 -21.17
N GLU A 350 -6.36 -3.83 -22.12
CA GLU A 350 -6.27 -5.27 -21.82
C GLU A 350 -4.92 -5.64 -21.15
N ARG A 351 -3.81 -5.08 -21.62
CA ARG A 351 -2.49 -5.27 -20.98
C ARG A 351 -2.47 -4.77 -19.54
N ASP A 352 -3.07 -3.61 -19.28
CA ASP A 352 -3.14 -3.04 -17.93
C ASP A 352 -4.07 -3.84 -17.00
N GLU A 353 -5.18 -4.38 -17.53
CA GLU A 353 -6.03 -5.33 -16.80
C GLU A 353 -5.28 -6.62 -16.45
N GLU A 354 -4.50 -7.17 -17.37
CA GLU A 354 -3.67 -8.35 -17.13
C GLU A 354 -2.64 -8.11 -16.02
N SER A 355 -2.03 -6.92 -15.98
CA SER A 355 -1.15 -6.51 -14.89
C SER A 355 -1.87 -6.53 -13.53
N LEU A 356 -3.09 -5.98 -13.45
CA LEU A 356 -3.91 -6.04 -12.23
C LEU A 356 -4.28 -7.48 -11.84
N LYS A 357 -4.60 -8.34 -12.80
CA LYS A 357 -4.85 -9.76 -12.56
C LYS A 357 -3.63 -10.46 -11.99
N ALA A 358 -2.44 -10.19 -12.53
CA ALA A 358 -1.18 -10.76 -12.05
C ALA A 358 -0.87 -10.30 -10.62
N VAL A 359 -1.05 -9.02 -10.30
CA VAL A 359 -0.91 -8.49 -8.93
C VAL A 359 -1.88 -9.19 -7.97
N ASN A 360 -3.15 -9.32 -8.35
CA ASN A 360 -4.14 -10.01 -7.53
C ASN A 360 -3.86 -11.51 -7.36
N ALA A 361 -3.31 -12.17 -8.37
CA ALA A 361 -2.88 -13.55 -8.27
C ALA A 361 -1.73 -13.70 -7.24
N ASN A 362 -0.76 -12.78 -7.27
CA ASN A 362 0.33 -12.74 -6.28
C ASN A 362 -0.19 -12.49 -4.85
N ILE A 363 -1.14 -11.57 -4.68
CA ILE A 363 -1.80 -11.32 -3.39
C ILE A 363 -2.48 -12.58 -2.87
N ARG A 364 -3.26 -13.28 -3.72
CA ARG A 364 -3.94 -14.52 -3.33
C ARG A 364 -2.95 -15.61 -2.94
N HIS A 365 -1.93 -15.85 -3.77
CA HIS A 365 -0.89 -16.84 -3.46
C HIS A 365 -0.17 -16.55 -2.14
N PHE A 366 0.12 -15.27 -1.88
CA PHE A 366 0.74 -14.85 -0.63
C PHE A 366 -0.21 -15.07 0.56
N ASN A 367 -1.47 -14.67 0.44
CA ASN A 367 -2.48 -14.91 1.48
C ASN A 367 -2.65 -16.40 1.75
N ASP A 368 -2.74 -17.24 0.71
CA ASP A 368 -2.85 -18.69 0.85
C ASP A 368 -1.67 -19.26 1.63
N THR A 369 -0.46 -18.77 1.36
CA THR A 369 0.74 -19.16 2.12
C THR A 369 0.61 -18.81 3.59
N VAL A 370 0.18 -17.59 3.91
CA VAL A 370 -0.01 -17.13 5.31
C VAL A 370 -1.11 -17.92 6.00
N MET A 371 -2.25 -18.13 5.34
CA MET A 371 -3.39 -18.88 5.87
C MET A 371 -3.02 -20.35 6.09
N ASN A 372 -2.26 -20.96 5.18
CA ASN A 372 -1.77 -22.33 5.35
C ASN A 372 -0.80 -22.45 6.54
N VAL A 373 0.13 -21.50 6.72
CA VAL A 373 0.99 -21.47 7.91
C VAL A 373 0.17 -21.35 9.19
N ALA A 374 -0.83 -20.46 9.21
CA ALA A 374 -1.70 -20.29 10.36
C ALA A 374 -2.51 -21.57 10.66
N LYS A 375 -3.06 -22.20 9.62
CA LYS A 375 -3.78 -23.47 9.71
C LYS A 375 -2.90 -24.61 10.22
N ASP A 376 -1.69 -24.75 9.67
CA ASP A 376 -0.75 -25.81 10.06
C ASP A 376 -0.25 -25.66 11.51
N ALA A 377 -0.16 -24.41 11.99
CA ALA A 377 0.27 -24.10 13.35
C ALA A 377 -0.85 -24.25 14.38
N THR A 378 -2.09 -23.91 14.02
CA THR A 378 -3.23 -23.87 14.97
C THR A 378 -4.17 -25.05 14.86
N GLY A 379 -4.20 -25.73 13.71
CA GLY A 379 -5.23 -26.70 13.36
C GLY A 379 -6.59 -26.08 13.02
N GLU A 380 -6.72 -24.75 13.04
CA GLU A 380 -7.96 -24.03 12.77
C GLU A 380 -8.00 -23.54 11.32
N ASP A 381 -9.15 -23.74 10.65
CA ASP A 381 -9.43 -23.19 9.32
C ASP A 381 -10.55 -22.16 9.43
N HIS A 382 -10.23 -20.90 9.13
CA HIS A 382 -11.17 -19.79 9.22
C HIS A 382 -11.76 -19.40 7.85
N GLY A 383 -11.51 -20.18 6.80
CA GLY A 383 -12.06 -19.96 5.46
C GLY A 383 -11.05 -19.38 4.46
N PRO A 384 -11.46 -19.22 3.19
CA PRO A 384 -10.57 -18.82 2.11
C PRO A 384 -10.30 -17.30 2.05
N ALA A 385 -11.03 -16.47 2.81
CA ALA A 385 -10.94 -15.03 2.68
C ALA A 385 -10.18 -14.36 3.84
N PRO A 386 -9.25 -13.42 3.56
CA PRO A 386 -8.54 -12.65 4.59
C PRO A 386 -9.42 -12.03 5.68
N LYS A 387 -10.59 -11.51 5.27
CA LYS A 387 -11.58 -10.92 6.18
C LYS A 387 -12.10 -11.90 7.24
N GLU A 388 -12.19 -13.18 6.92
CA GLU A 388 -12.73 -14.21 7.83
C GLU A 388 -11.70 -14.54 8.91
N TRP A 389 -10.43 -14.66 8.53
CA TRP A 389 -9.30 -14.78 9.46
C TRP A 389 -9.20 -13.58 10.40
N ARG A 390 -9.30 -12.35 9.87
CA ARG A 390 -9.34 -11.12 10.67
C ARG A 390 -10.51 -11.13 11.66
N LYS A 391 -11.70 -11.50 11.21
CA LYS A 391 -12.89 -11.60 12.06
C LYS A 391 -12.74 -12.65 13.15
N ALA A 392 -12.16 -13.81 12.85
CA ALA A 392 -11.93 -14.87 13.83
C ALA A 392 -10.98 -14.41 14.95
N VAL A 393 -9.89 -13.73 14.60
CA VAL A 393 -8.92 -13.20 15.58
C VAL A 393 -9.49 -12.00 16.35
N ASN A 394 -10.16 -11.05 15.68
CA ASN A 394 -10.75 -9.87 16.31
C ASN A 394 -12.01 -10.19 17.14
N GLY A 395 -12.79 -11.20 16.74
CA GLY A 395 -13.97 -11.66 17.47
C GLY A 395 -13.63 -12.17 18.88
N ARG A 396 -12.40 -12.66 19.10
CA ARG A 396 -11.87 -13.00 20.42
C ARG A 396 -11.61 -11.76 21.30
N ARG A 397 -11.53 -10.55 20.73
CA ARG A 397 -11.14 -9.31 21.42
C ARG A 397 -12.31 -8.38 21.79
N GLN A 398 -13.53 -8.62 21.32
CA GLN A 398 -14.72 -7.74 21.45
C GLN A 398 -14.41 -6.23 21.49
N SER A 399 -14.57 -5.58 20.33
CA SER A 399 -15.10 -4.22 20.30
C SER A 399 -16.16 -4.16 19.19
N PRO A 400 -17.36 -3.62 19.46
CA PRO A 400 -18.41 -3.55 18.46
C PRO A 400 -17.98 -2.56 17.38
N GLU A 401 -17.66 -3.08 16.20
CA GLU A 401 -17.41 -2.27 15.01
C GLU A 401 -18.74 -1.62 14.64
N ALA A 402 -18.84 -0.31 14.86
CA ALA A 402 -20.00 0.45 14.45
C ALA A 402 -20.14 0.34 12.92
N PRO A 403 -21.34 0.10 12.38
CA PRO A 403 -21.55 0.08 10.95
C PRO A 403 -21.39 1.51 10.42
N SER A 404 -20.17 1.87 10.03
CA SER A 404 -19.98 3.04 9.17
C SER A 404 -20.31 2.61 7.76
N THR A 405 -21.46 3.04 7.24
CA THR A 405 -21.68 3.08 5.80
C THR A 405 -20.53 3.90 5.21
N PRO A 406 -19.66 3.33 4.36
CA PRO A 406 -18.54 4.08 3.82
C PRO A 406 -19.10 5.28 3.06
N ALA A 407 -18.68 6.49 3.44
CA ALA A 407 -18.96 7.66 2.64
C ALA A 407 -18.40 7.42 1.22
N PRO A 408 -19.09 7.89 0.16
CA PRO A 408 -18.61 7.71 -1.20
C PRO A 408 -17.20 8.31 -1.33
N LYS A 409 -16.23 7.48 -1.75
CA LYS A 409 -14.85 7.91 -1.95
C LYS A 409 -14.77 8.81 -3.18
N PRO A 410 -13.95 9.87 -3.17
CA PRO A 410 -13.70 10.66 -4.37
C PRO A 410 -13.05 9.79 -5.45
N VAL A 411 -13.40 10.05 -6.72
CA VAL A 411 -12.80 9.37 -7.88
C VAL A 411 -11.79 10.30 -8.54
N VAL A 412 -10.54 9.86 -8.65
CA VAL A 412 -9.47 10.56 -9.37
C VAL A 412 -9.39 9.99 -10.78
N THR A 413 -9.59 10.85 -11.77
CA THR A 413 -9.51 10.47 -13.19
C THR A 413 -8.11 10.72 -13.74
N GLU A 414 -7.52 9.70 -14.34
CA GLU A 414 -6.24 9.75 -15.04
C GLU A 414 -6.48 9.39 -16.50
N VAL A 415 -6.05 10.24 -17.44
CA VAL A 415 -6.09 9.90 -18.87
C VAL A 415 -4.81 9.15 -19.19
N ALA A 416 -4.93 7.93 -19.73
CA ALA A 416 -3.79 7.14 -20.14
C ALA A 416 -3.12 7.78 -21.36
N ASP A 417 -1.80 7.93 -21.29
CA ASP A 417 -0.97 8.21 -22.47
C ASP A 417 -1.06 7.00 -23.39
N LEU A 418 -1.75 7.15 -24.51
CA LEU A 418 -1.94 6.06 -25.46
C LEU A 418 -0.63 5.71 -26.16
N ASP A 419 -0.34 4.42 -26.23
CA ASP A 419 0.86 3.90 -26.92
C ASP A 419 0.84 4.23 -28.43
N TYR A 420 -0.34 4.48 -28.97
CA TYR A 420 -0.57 4.83 -30.36
C TYR A 420 -1.50 6.02 -30.47
N ASN A 421 -1.03 7.07 -31.17
CA ASN A 421 -1.86 8.20 -31.53
C ASN A 421 -2.05 8.22 -33.05
N PRO A 422 -3.29 8.09 -33.56
CA PRO A 422 -3.55 8.04 -35.00
C PRO A 422 -3.16 9.33 -35.71
N ILE A 423 -2.67 9.21 -36.94
CA ILE A 423 -2.26 10.36 -37.78
C ILE A 423 -3.27 10.57 -38.91
N PHE A 424 -4.01 11.67 -38.83
CA PHE A 424 -5.04 12.02 -39.81
C PHE A 424 -4.54 13.04 -40.83
N GLY A 425 -3.51 12.67 -41.61
CA GLY A 425 -2.90 13.53 -42.62
C GLY A 425 -3.40 13.28 -44.06
N PRO A 426 -2.94 14.09 -45.03
CA PRO A 426 -3.23 13.86 -46.43
C PRO A 426 -2.65 12.51 -46.90
N SER A 427 -3.44 11.77 -47.67
CA SER A 427 -3.09 10.51 -48.32
C SER A 427 -2.24 10.69 -49.57
N GLY A 428 -2.13 11.91 -50.09
CA GLY A 428 -1.32 12.23 -51.26
C GLY A 428 -1.48 13.65 -51.76
N MET A 429 -0.85 13.94 -52.90
CA MET A 429 -0.94 15.21 -53.62
C MET A 429 -1.49 14.98 -55.02
N ALA A 430 -2.32 15.90 -55.51
CA ALA A 430 -2.82 15.90 -56.87
C ALA A 430 -2.56 17.26 -57.54
N ALA A 431 -2.46 17.25 -58.87
CA ALA A 431 -2.35 18.48 -59.66
C ALA A 431 -3.34 18.44 -60.82
N GLN A 432 -3.95 19.59 -61.11
CA GLN A 432 -4.85 19.77 -62.24
C GLN A 432 -4.34 20.92 -63.11
N THR A 433 -4.14 20.66 -64.39
CA THR A 433 -3.76 21.67 -65.38
C THR A 433 -4.97 22.00 -66.23
N VAL A 434 -5.37 23.27 -66.25
CA VAL A 434 -6.40 23.81 -67.14
C VAL A 434 -5.72 24.72 -68.15
N VAL A 435 -5.95 24.45 -69.44
CA VAL A 435 -5.47 25.30 -70.54
C VAL A 435 -6.69 25.98 -71.16
N SER A 436 -6.75 27.31 -71.08
CA SER A 436 -7.80 28.11 -71.71
C SER A 436 -7.21 28.98 -72.81
N THR A 437 -7.82 28.92 -74.00
CA THR A 437 -7.42 29.73 -75.15
C THR A 437 -8.55 30.68 -75.50
N SER A 438 -8.30 31.98 -75.37
CA SER A 438 -9.22 33.03 -75.79
C SER A 438 -8.73 33.62 -77.11
N VAL A 439 -9.62 33.76 -78.09
CA VAL A 439 -9.31 34.36 -79.39
C VAL A 439 -10.05 35.70 -79.49
N TYR A 440 -9.32 36.78 -79.72
CA TYR A 440 -9.87 38.12 -79.89
C TYR A 440 -9.27 38.83 -81.10
N VAL A 441 -9.94 39.87 -81.57
CA VAL A 441 -9.41 40.76 -82.62
C VAL A 441 -8.67 41.89 -81.92
N ASP A 442 -7.40 42.09 -82.29
CA ASP A 442 -6.58 43.21 -81.81
C ASP A 442 -7.07 44.49 -82.50
N THR A 443 -7.96 45.26 -81.85
CA THR A 443 -8.56 46.48 -82.42
C THR A 443 -7.78 47.73 -82.09
#